data_AF-A0A919I120-F1
#
_entry.id   AF-A0A919I120-F1
#
_cell.length_a   1.000
_cell.length_b   1.000
_cell.length_c   1.000
_cell.angle_alpha   90.00
_cell.angle_beta   90.00
_cell.angle_gamma   90.00
#
_symmetry.space_group_name_H-M   'P 1'
#
loop_
_entity.id
_entity.type
_entity.pdbx_description
1 polymer ?
#
loop_
_entity_poly.entity_id
_entity_poly.type
_entity_poly.pdbx_seq_one_letter_code
_entity_poly.pdbx_strand_id
1 'polypeptide(L)'
;MKKRLTYLFLLTLLGLVVKAQQPTSRVALVIGVQNYTGVPPLRHSIKDATDMSNVLKAKGFKVETLIDPKTKKQIKDAITRYYNTMSQSSGAIGIIYYAGHGTQHEGENYLIPATASLQLPGDLDDQCVKMNLVMSALNSTNDNLNIFLLDACRTNNFTSFSRDIVKGLANVESPKGSIVVFATQPGTVASDGTGTNGLFTSKLLKYINEPNLNISDMLRKVKRDVNDESEGRQLPSVVDNSLGGEFYFTQVTNNQPQPNTNKPANSNSVVKDKENDAKKTLVSKKEINPVPENKAPLDYGYGTADAAVVTIGNKIWIAKNLNVSRFSNGDAIPEAKTPEEWQKASDSKQPAWCYYKGDTTKGKIYGKLYNWYAVSDARGLAPKGWHVTQDEDWKALVETLGDDKAGMTVKSNDGWLANGNNSSGLTVRPGGLRYVVGEFADFGKNGYWWSSNDFNEREAMCWEVLGYSPNVGSGNNYKGFGFAVRCVKD
;
A
#
# COMPACT_ATOMS: atom_id res chain seq x y z
N MET A 1 56.06 42.28 21.96
CA MET A 1 54.80 42.71 21.30
C MET A 1 55.06 42.92 19.81
N LYS A 2 54.15 42.44 18.93
CA LYS A 2 54.04 42.61 17.45
C LYS A 2 54.99 41.72 16.61
N LYS A 3 54.58 40.58 16.04
CA LYS A 3 53.66 40.23 14.91
C LYS A 3 54.23 40.44 13.49
N ARG A 4 54.26 39.34 12.70
CA ARG A 4 54.12 39.11 11.22
C ARG A 4 55.17 38.07 10.75
N LEU A 5 54.89 36.78 10.47
CA LEU A 5 54.00 36.11 9.46
C LEU A 5 54.30 36.65 8.05
N THR A 6 54.66 35.90 6.99
CA THR A 6 54.11 34.64 6.41
C THR A 6 55.11 34.24 5.28
N TYR A 7 55.43 32.98 4.95
CA TYR A 7 54.74 32.11 3.99
C TYR A 7 55.46 30.75 3.93
N LEU A 8 54.76 29.66 4.26
CA LEU A 8 55.15 28.31 3.81
C LEU A 8 53.94 27.70 3.11
N PHE A 9 54.11 27.43 1.82
CA PHE A 9 53.14 26.83 0.92
C PHE A 9 52.91 25.37 1.35
N LEU A 10 51.74 25.06 1.92
CA LEU A 10 51.30 23.69 2.14
C LEU A 10 50.24 23.34 1.09
N LEU A 11 50.67 22.65 0.03
CA LEU A 11 49.79 21.99 -0.93
C LEU A 11 48.96 20.93 -0.18
N THR A 12 47.70 21.25 0.12
CA THR A 12 46.71 20.27 0.55
C THR A 12 45.99 19.75 -0.69
N LEU A 13 46.46 18.60 -1.19
CA LEU A 13 45.81 17.83 -2.22
C LEU A 13 44.52 17.24 -1.63
N LEU A 14 43.38 17.90 -1.86
CA LEU A 14 42.06 17.41 -1.48
C LEU A 14 41.70 16.26 -2.42
N GLY A 15 42.10 15.04 -2.08
CA GLY A 15 41.68 13.83 -2.78
C GLY A 15 40.17 13.63 -2.62
N LEU A 16 39.41 13.94 -3.68
CA LEU A 16 38.05 13.42 -3.83
C LEU A 16 38.15 11.89 -3.94
N VAL A 17 37.96 11.20 -2.82
CA VAL A 17 37.61 9.78 -2.84
C VAL A 17 36.20 9.71 -3.44
N VAL A 18 36.14 9.51 -4.76
CA VAL A 18 34.93 9.00 -5.40
C VAL A 18 34.70 7.62 -4.80
N LYS A 19 33.79 7.52 -3.82
CA LYS A 19 33.28 6.21 -3.39
C LYS A 19 32.62 5.60 -4.63
N ALA A 20 33.30 4.65 -5.27
CA ALA A 20 32.66 3.78 -6.23
C ALA A 20 31.47 3.13 -5.52
N GLN A 21 30.27 3.41 -6.02
CA GLN A 21 29.04 2.83 -5.49
C GLN A 21 29.15 1.32 -5.73
N GLN A 22 29.32 0.56 -4.65
CA GLN A 22 29.44 -0.89 -4.72
C GLN A 22 28.21 -1.43 -5.45
N PRO A 23 28.34 -2.41 -6.36
CA PRO A 23 27.21 -3.00 -7.05
C PRO A 23 26.18 -3.47 -6.01
N THR A 24 24.93 -3.07 -6.16
CA THR A 24 23.84 -3.50 -5.29
C THR A 24 23.80 -5.03 -5.23
N SER A 25 23.99 -5.59 -4.04
CA SER A 25 23.93 -7.04 -3.82
C SER A 25 22.51 -7.55 -4.11
N ARG A 26 22.38 -8.55 -4.97
CA ARG A 26 21.10 -9.16 -5.37
C ARG A 26 21.09 -10.61 -4.93
N VAL A 27 20.21 -10.97 -4.01
CA VAL A 27 20.15 -12.31 -3.40
C VAL A 27 18.74 -12.86 -3.54
N ALA A 28 18.61 -14.13 -3.92
CA ALA A 28 17.31 -14.78 -3.95
C ALA A 28 17.33 -16.18 -3.32
N LEU A 29 16.23 -16.53 -2.65
CA LEU A 29 15.90 -17.88 -2.22
C LEU A 29 14.62 -18.31 -2.94
N VAL A 30 14.70 -19.40 -3.69
CA VAL A 30 13.59 -19.92 -4.50
C VAL A 30 13.27 -21.32 -4.04
N ILE A 31 12.06 -21.54 -3.54
CA ILE A 31 11.60 -22.81 -2.97
C ILE A 31 10.44 -23.34 -3.81
N GLY A 32 10.55 -24.56 -4.29
CA GLY A 32 9.49 -25.27 -4.99
C GLY A 32 9.20 -26.59 -4.32
N VAL A 33 7.95 -26.84 -3.95
CA VAL A 33 7.52 -28.09 -3.30
C VAL A 33 6.33 -28.64 -4.05
N GLN A 34 6.45 -29.85 -4.58
CA GLN A 34 5.46 -30.47 -5.45
C GLN A 34 5.19 -31.92 -5.08
N ASN A 35 6.23 -32.70 -4.81
CA ASN A 35 6.10 -34.14 -4.58
C ASN A 35 5.83 -34.43 -3.10
N TYR A 36 4.62 -34.08 -2.66
CA TYR A 36 4.17 -34.28 -1.30
C TYR A 36 3.88 -35.76 -1.00
N THR A 37 4.33 -36.26 0.16
CA THR A 37 4.02 -37.62 0.61
C THR A 37 2.86 -37.68 1.59
N GLY A 38 2.62 -36.61 2.37
CA GLY A 38 1.55 -36.56 3.37
C GLY A 38 0.34 -35.69 3.00
N VAL A 39 0.40 -34.98 1.86
CA VAL A 39 -0.71 -34.22 1.26
C VAL A 39 -0.71 -34.44 -0.26
N PRO A 40 -1.79 -34.11 -1.00
CA PRO A 40 -1.82 -34.31 -2.45
C PRO A 40 -0.68 -33.56 -3.17
N PRO A 41 0.01 -34.19 -4.14
CA PRO A 41 1.05 -33.54 -4.91
C PRO A 41 0.49 -32.41 -5.78
N LEU A 42 1.34 -31.43 -6.09
CA LEU A 42 1.01 -30.33 -7.01
C LEU A 42 1.49 -30.65 -8.43
N ARG A 43 1.07 -29.84 -9.40
CA ARG A 43 1.40 -30.07 -10.82
C ARG A 43 2.56 -29.23 -11.34
N HIS A 44 2.66 -27.96 -10.92
CA HIS A 44 3.56 -26.98 -11.56
C HIS A 44 4.66 -26.41 -10.66
N SER A 45 4.59 -26.60 -9.34
CA SER A 45 5.44 -25.89 -8.37
C SER A 45 6.95 -26.07 -8.57
N ILE A 46 7.41 -27.24 -9.02
CA ILE A 46 8.85 -27.43 -9.36
C ILE A 46 9.23 -26.61 -10.58
N LYS A 47 8.38 -26.63 -11.61
CA LYS A 47 8.64 -25.89 -12.84
C LYS A 47 8.58 -24.39 -12.60
N ASP A 48 7.62 -23.93 -11.81
CA ASP A 48 7.51 -22.53 -11.38
C ASP A 48 8.76 -22.05 -10.64
N ALA A 49 9.22 -22.81 -9.64
CA ALA A 49 10.47 -22.52 -8.94
C ALA A 49 11.70 -22.57 -9.85
N THR A 50 11.76 -23.54 -10.78
CA THR A 50 12.89 -23.67 -11.71
C THR A 50 12.98 -22.48 -12.65
N ASP A 51 11.86 -22.10 -13.28
CA ASP A 51 11.81 -20.98 -14.22
C ASP A 51 12.05 -19.63 -13.51
N MET A 52 11.50 -19.46 -12.30
CA MET A 52 11.77 -18.30 -11.47
C MET A 52 13.26 -18.20 -11.08
N SER A 53 13.87 -19.31 -10.67
CA SER A 53 15.31 -19.37 -10.40
C SER A 53 16.13 -18.94 -11.63
N ASN A 54 15.78 -19.46 -12.81
CA ASN A 54 16.51 -19.18 -14.04
C ASN A 54 16.39 -17.71 -14.44
N VAL A 55 15.19 -17.12 -14.38
CA VAL A 55 15.02 -15.71 -14.72
C VAL A 55 15.74 -14.81 -13.73
N LEU A 56 15.69 -15.10 -12.43
CA LEU A 56 16.38 -14.30 -11.40
C LEU A 56 17.91 -14.36 -11.56
N LYS A 57 18.46 -15.55 -11.87
CA LYS A 57 19.89 -15.68 -12.23
C LYS A 57 20.24 -14.82 -13.43
N ALA A 58 19.41 -14.84 -14.47
CA ALA A 58 19.59 -13.99 -15.65
C ALA A 58 19.49 -12.49 -15.35
N LYS A 59 18.80 -12.08 -14.28
CA LYS A 59 18.74 -10.69 -13.78
C LYS A 59 19.82 -10.37 -12.72
N GLY A 60 20.86 -11.20 -12.62
CA GLY A 60 22.03 -10.93 -11.77
C GLY A 60 21.83 -11.24 -10.29
N PHE A 61 20.80 -12.00 -9.92
CA PHE A 61 20.65 -12.48 -8.54
C PHE A 61 21.56 -13.68 -8.26
N LYS A 62 22.17 -13.69 -7.08
CA LYS A 62 22.73 -14.90 -6.46
C LYS A 62 21.56 -15.73 -5.90
N VAL A 63 21.18 -16.79 -6.60
CA VAL A 63 19.99 -17.59 -6.28
C VAL A 63 20.37 -18.91 -5.60
N GLU A 64 19.81 -19.16 -4.42
CA GLU A 64 19.70 -20.50 -3.82
C GLU A 64 18.35 -21.12 -4.22
N THR A 65 18.36 -22.31 -4.82
CA THR A 65 17.14 -23.01 -5.25
C THR A 65 16.97 -24.29 -4.43
N LEU A 66 15.81 -24.45 -3.81
CA LEU A 66 15.46 -25.60 -2.98
C LEU A 66 14.22 -26.28 -3.56
N ILE A 67 14.41 -27.48 -4.11
CA ILE A 67 13.34 -28.29 -4.71
C ILE A 67 13.00 -29.46 -3.79
N ASP A 68 11.70 -29.66 -3.54
CA ASP A 68 11.14 -30.67 -2.64
C ASP A 68 11.93 -30.83 -1.33
N PRO A 69 12.13 -29.74 -0.55
CA PRO A 69 12.68 -29.86 0.79
C PRO A 69 11.80 -30.80 1.60
N LYS A 70 12.40 -31.89 2.07
CA LYS A 70 11.73 -32.96 2.81
C LYS A 70 11.24 -32.46 4.16
N THR A 71 12.07 -31.69 4.87
CA THR A 71 11.82 -31.35 6.27
C THR A 71 11.74 -29.84 6.52
N LYS A 72 11.03 -29.48 7.60
CA LYS A 72 11.02 -28.13 8.18
C LYS A 72 12.43 -27.54 8.32
N LYS A 73 13.38 -28.37 8.74
CA LYS A 73 14.77 -27.98 8.96
C LYS A 73 15.43 -27.49 7.67
N GLN A 74 15.21 -28.16 6.54
CA GLN A 74 15.82 -27.76 5.26
C GLN A 74 15.34 -26.38 4.80
N ILE A 75 14.03 -26.11 4.92
CA ILE A 75 13.47 -24.78 4.62
C ILE A 75 14.02 -23.74 5.59
N LYS A 76 14.00 -24.03 6.91
CA LYS A 76 14.54 -23.12 7.94
C LYS A 76 16.01 -22.78 7.71
N ASP A 77 16.84 -23.78 7.46
CA ASP A 77 18.29 -23.58 7.22
C ASP A 77 18.52 -22.69 5.99
N ALA A 78 17.72 -22.84 4.93
CA ALA A 78 17.80 -22.01 3.73
C ALA A 78 17.38 -20.55 4.01
N ILE A 79 16.29 -20.34 4.76
CA ILE A 79 15.89 -19.00 5.23
C ILE A 79 16.98 -18.38 6.10
N THR A 80 17.63 -19.16 6.98
CA THR A 80 18.74 -18.68 7.80
C THR A 80 19.95 -18.29 6.96
N ARG A 81 20.30 -19.05 5.91
CA ARG A 81 21.39 -18.67 4.98
C ARG A 81 21.07 -17.40 4.20
N TYR A 82 19.84 -17.27 3.71
CA TYR A 82 19.34 -16.06 3.07
C TYR A 82 19.46 -14.86 4.02
N TYR A 83 18.93 -15.00 5.24
CA TYR A 83 18.99 -13.97 6.28
C TYR A 83 20.43 -13.53 6.56
N ASN A 84 21.34 -14.47 6.81
CA ASN A 84 22.75 -14.16 7.11
C ASN A 84 23.44 -13.41 5.96
N THR A 85 23.07 -13.72 4.71
CA THR A 85 23.61 -13.03 3.53
C THR A 85 23.06 -11.60 3.44
N MET A 86 21.76 -11.45 3.65
CA MET A 86 21.09 -10.14 3.58
C MET A 86 21.46 -9.22 4.74
N SER A 87 21.63 -9.75 5.96
CA SER A 87 22.00 -8.97 7.15
C SER A 87 23.42 -8.41 7.09
N GLN A 88 24.28 -8.98 6.24
CA GLN A 88 25.64 -8.49 5.99
C GLN A 88 25.71 -7.49 4.83
N SER A 89 24.58 -7.27 4.13
CA SER A 89 24.50 -6.38 2.97
C SER A 89 23.71 -5.13 3.34
N SER A 90 24.15 -3.96 2.85
CA SER A 90 23.42 -2.69 2.96
C SER A 90 23.03 -2.21 1.56
N GLY A 91 21.77 -1.78 1.39
CA GLY A 91 21.22 -1.38 0.09
C GLY A 91 21.01 -2.54 -0.89
N ALA A 92 20.93 -3.78 -0.40
CA ALA A 92 20.72 -5.00 -1.20
C ALA A 92 19.26 -5.18 -1.62
N ILE A 93 19.06 -6.04 -2.63
CA ILE A 93 17.74 -6.49 -3.09
C ILE A 93 17.63 -7.98 -2.82
N GLY A 94 16.69 -8.33 -1.95
CA GLY A 94 16.40 -9.69 -1.54
C GLY A 94 15.09 -10.19 -2.10
N ILE A 95 15.06 -11.40 -2.67
CA ILE A 95 13.83 -12.05 -3.12
C ILE A 95 13.68 -13.41 -2.45
N ILE A 96 12.55 -13.65 -1.81
CA ILE A 96 12.12 -15.01 -1.47
C ILE A 96 10.95 -15.35 -2.39
N TYR A 97 11.03 -16.50 -3.04
CA TYR A 97 9.95 -17.06 -3.85
C TYR A 97 9.58 -18.44 -3.29
N TYR A 98 8.30 -18.69 -3.08
CA TYR A 98 7.80 -20.00 -2.68
C TYR A 98 6.64 -20.44 -3.57
N ALA A 99 6.76 -21.65 -4.15
CA ALA A 99 5.68 -22.36 -4.81
C ALA A 99 5.40 -23.70 -4.12
N GLY A 100 4.18 -23.92 -3.66
CA GLY A 100 3.82 -25.13 -2.92
C GLY A 100 2.50 -25.00 -2.15
N HIS A 101 2.19 -25.95 -1.28
CA HIS A 101 1.09 -25.85 -0.32
C HIS A 101 1.43 -24.93 0.85
N GLY A 102 0.51 -24.02 1.15
CA GLY A 102 0.47 -23.27 2.41
C GLY A 102 -0.85 -23.52 3.12
N THR A 103 -0.84 -23.40 4.45
CA THR A 103 -2.07 -23.52 5.26
C THR A 103 -2.07 -22.52 6.41
N GLN A 104 -3.23 -22.33 7.03
CA GLN A 104 -3.41 -21.47 8.19
C GLN A 104 -4.05 -22.23 9.34
N HIS A 105 -3.54 -22.02 10.55
CA HIS A 105 -4.16 -22.47 11.78
C HIS A 105 -4.01 -21.39 12.85
N GLU A 106 -5.11 -21.06 13.55
CA GLU A 106 -5.13 -20.07 14.65
C GLU A 106 -4.49 -18.70 14.32
N GLY A 107 -4.67 -18.21 13.09
CA GLY A 107 -4.06 -16.93 12.68
C GLY A 107 -2.61 -17.03 12.21
N GLU A 108 -1.98 -18.20 12.30
CA GLU A 108 -0.62 -18.44 11.84
C GLU A 108 -0.59 -19.13 10.48
N ASN A 109 0.38 -18.74 9.66
CA ASN A 109 0.59 -19.27 8.31
C ASN A 109 1.75 -20.23 8.27
N TYR A 110 1.60 -21.34 7.54
CA TYR A 110 2.58 -22.41 7.48
C TYR A 110 2.95 -22.76 6.03
N LEU A 111 4.24 -22.90 5.77
CA LEU A 111 4.81 -23.48 4.56
C LEU A 111 5.05 -24.97 4.78
N ILE A 112 4.54 -25.81 3.87
CA ILE A 112 4.55 -27.27 4.04
C ILE A 112 5.73 -27.89 3.28
N PRO A 113 6.64 -28.63 3.95
CA PRO A 113 7.67 -29.45 3.31
C PRO A 113 7.12 -30.70 2.60
N ALA A 114 7.91 -31.28 1.70
CA ALA A 114 7.50 -32.41 0.86
C ALA A 114 7.10 -33.65 1.67
N THR A 115 7.73 -33.92 2.82
CA THR A 115 7.44 -35.12 3.61
C THR A 115 6.63 -34.86 4.89
N ALA A 116 6.03 -33.67 5.02
CA ALA A 116 5.18 -33.38 6.18
C ALA A 116 3.90 -34.23 6.15
N SER A 117 3.57 -34.84 7.29
CA SER A 117 2.37 -35.65 7.51
C SER A 117 1.55 -35.01 8.62
N LEU A 118 0.44 -34.37 8.26
CA LEU A 118 -0.30 -33.48 9.16
C LEU A 118 -1.54 -34.17 9.72
N GLN A 119 -1.44 -35.01 10.75
CA GLN A 119 -2.58 -35.78 11.28
C GLN A 119 -3.33 -35.09 12.42
N LEU A 120 -2.64 -34.22 13.17
CA LEU A 120 -3.18 -33.43 14.27
C LEU A 120 -2.70 -31.96 14.14
N PRO A 121 -3.38 -30.98 14.77
CA PRO A 121 -2.96 -29.57 14.71
C PRO A 121 -1.50 -29.31 15.10
N GLY A 122 -0.98 -30.02 16.10
CA GLY A 122 0.42 -29.89 16.56
C GLY A 122 1.47 -30.24 15.48
N ASP A 123 1.11 -31.06 14.48
CA ASP A 123 2.01 -31.42 13.38
C ASP A 123 2.41 -30.21 12.53
N LEU A 124 1.58 -29.16 12.48
CA LEU A 124 1.91 -27.92 11.79
C LEU A 124 3.13 -27.24 12.42
N ASP A 125 3.16 -27.19 13.75
CA ASP A 125 4.28 -26.61 14.48
C ASP A 125 5.51 -27.51 14.43
N ASP A 126 5.36 -28.84 14.45
CA ASP A 126 6.50 -29.76 14.43
C ASP A 126 7.13 -29.89 13.04
N GLN A 127 6.31 -29.95 12.00
CA GLN A 127 6.72 -30.37 10.66
C GLN A 127 6.68 -29.25 9.61
N CYS A 128 6.05 -28.11 9.87
CA CYS A 128 5.96 -26.99 8.91
C CYS A 128 6.74 -25.74 9.38
N VAL A 129 7.02 -24.84 8.44
CA VAL A 129 7.68 -23.56 8.75
C VAL A 129 6.64 -22.46 8.87
N LYS A 130 6.58 -21.79 10.03
CA LYS A 130 5.77 -20.58 10.20
C LYS A 130 6.25 -19.50 9.24
N MET A 131 5.32 -18.87 8.54
CA MET A 131 5.59 -17.74 7.65
C MET A 131 6.22 -16.57 8.39
N ASN A 132 5.91 -16.40 9.67
CA ASN A 132 6.51 -15.39 10.53
C ASN A 132 8.04 -15.51 10.62
N LEU A 133 8.62 -16.71 10.42
CA LEU A 133 10.08 -16.86 10.27
C LEU A 133 10.59 -16.17 8.99
N VAL A 134 9.87 -16.31 7.87
CA VAL A 134 10.19 -15.63 6.61
C VAL A 134 10.09 -14.12 6.82
N MET A 135 8.99 -13.63 7.40
CA MET A 135 8.81 -12.20 7.67
C MET A 135 9.89 -11.63 8.60
N SER A 136 10.30 -12.40 9.62
CA SER A 136 11.39 -11.99 10.52
C SER A 136 12.73 -11.87 9.80
N ALA A 137 12.99 -12.74 8.80
CA ALA A 137 14.17 -12.64 7.97
C ALA A 137 14.16 -11.40 7.06
N LEU A 138 12.98 -10.97 6.59
CA LEU A 138 12.82 -9.75 5.78
C LEU A 138 12.97 -8.47 6.65
N ASN A 139 12.34 -8.44 7.83
CA ASN A 139 12.33 -7.27 8.74
C ASN A 139 13.72 -6.85 9.22
N SER A 140 14.61 -7.81 9.47
CA SER A 140 15.90 -7.56 10.12
C SER A 140 16.96 -6.97 9.17
N THR A 141 16.57 -6.43 8.02
CA THR A 141 17.48 -5.98 6.96
C THR A 141 17.19 -4.54 6.49
N ASN A 142 16.58 -3.72 7.36
CA ASN A 142 16.01 -2.35 7.21
C ASN A 142 16.52 -1.39 6.11
N ASP A 143 17.73 -1.56 5.57
CA ASP A 143 18.28 -0.77 4.45
C ASP A 143 18.10 -1.45 3.08
N ASN A 144 17.50 -2.64 3.04
CA ASN A 144 17.38 -3.50 1.86
C ASN A 144 15.93 -3.54 1.35
N LEU A 145 15.75 -3.62 0.03
CA LEU A 145 14.46 -3.95 -0.55
C LEU A 145 14.24 -5.46 -0.47
N ASN A 146 13.19 -5.87 0.22
CA ASN A 146 12.84 -7.28 0.40
C ASN A 146 11.55 -7.59 -0.34
N ILE A 147 11.55 -8.59 -1.23
CA ILE A 147 10.37 -9.00 -1.97
C ILE A 147 10.07 -10.44 -1.62
N PHE A 148 8.85 -10.72 -1.19
CA PHE A 148 8.38 -12.09 -0.95
C PHE A 148 7.21 -12.41 -1.87
N LEU A 149 7.43 -13.36 -2.78
CA LEU A 149 6.47 -13.81 -3.78
C LEU A 149 5.97 -15.21 -3.39
N LEU A 150 4.68 -15.32 -3.11
CA LEU A 150 4.07 -16.55 -2.61
C LEU A 150 3.03 -17.11 -3.58
N ASP A 151 3.44 -18.12 -4.35
CA ASP A 151 2.60 -18.92 -5.24
C ASP A 151 2.13 -20.21 -4.55
N ALA A 152 1.33 -20.02 -3.49
CA ALA A 152 0.83 -21.12 -2.69
C ALA A 152 -0.68 -21.24 -2.70
N CYS A 153 -1.15 -22.49 -2.77
CA CYS A 153 -2.56 -22.83 -2.58
C CYS A 153 -3.00 -22.59 -1.14
N ARG A 154 -4.30 -22.36 -0.99
CA ARG A 154 -5.04 -22.03 0.23
C ARG A 154 -6.21 -23.00 0.42
N THR A 155 -6.01 -24.27 0.06
CA THR A 155 -7.04 -25.33 0.09
C THR A 155 -6.96 -26.09 1.41
N ASN A 156 -8.05 -26.66 1.92
CA ASN A 156 -8.10 -27.21 3.29
C ASN A 156 -8.42 -28.70 3.37
N ASN A 157 -8.37 -29.43 2.26
CA ASN A 157 -8.77 -30.83 2.24
C ASN A 157 -7.60 -31.75 2.61
N PHE A 158 -6.91 -31.44 3.71
CA PHE A 158 -5.67 -32.12 4.06
C PHE A 158 -5.86 -33.26 5.09
N THR A 159 -6.92 -33.26 5.91
CA THR A 159 -7.14 -34.30 6.95
C THR A 159 -8.53 -34.33 7.62
N SER A 160 -8.79 -35.28 8.52
CA SER A 160 -10.00 -35.45 9.33
C SER A 160 -10.32 -34.29 10.30
N PHE A 161 -9.34 -33.47 10.68
CA PHE A 161 -9.51 -32.26 11.51
C PHE A 161 -9.62 -30.98 10.68
N SER A 162 -9.71 -31.12 9.35
CA SER A 162 -9.88 -30.02 8.39
C SER A 162 -11.10 -29.11 8.63
N ARG A 163 -12.03 -29.52 9.49
CA ARG A 163 -13.19 -28.70 9.89
C ARG A 163 -12.81 -27.45 10.70
N ASP A 164 -11.67 -27.46 11.38
CA ASP A 164 -11.20 -26.34 12.23
C ASP A 164 -10.07 -25.51 11.59
N ILE A 165 -9.64 -25.87 10.38
CA ILE A 165 -8.65 -25.11 9.59
C ILE A 165 -9.42 -24.16 8.67
N VAL A 166 -9.17 -22.86 8.80
CA VAL A 166 -9.81 -21.79 8.00
C VAL A 166 -9.17 -21.71 6.60
N LYS A 167 -9.96 -21.40 5.56
CA LYS A 167 -9.50 -21.39 4.16
C LYS A 167 -8.43 -20.33 3.93
N GLY A 168 -7.23 -20.80 3.58
CA GLY A 168 -6.12 -19.97 3.15
C GLY A 168 -5.37 -19.21 4.22
N LEU A 169 -4.34 -18.46 3.81
CA LEU A 169 -3.42 -17.79 4.73
C LEU A 169 -4.08 -16.64 5.54
N ALA A 170 -3.80 -16.55 6.83
CA ALA A 170 -4.07 -15.36 7.64
C ALA A 170 -3.42 -14.11 7.03
N ASN A 171 -3.96 -12.94 7.37
CA ASN A 171 -3.30 -11.68 7.06
C ASN A 171 -1.96 -11.62 7.83
N VAL A 172 -0.89 -11.19 7.17
CA VAL A 172 0.45 -11.10 7.78
C VAL A 172 0.89 -9.64 7.83
N GLU A 173 1.29 -9.16 8.99
CA GLU A 173 1.96 -7.87 9.12
C GLU A 173 3.27 -7.90 8.34
N SER A 174 3.34 -7.13 7.26
CA SER A 174 4.52 -7.11 6.38
C SER A 174 5.55 -6.11 6.92
N PRO A 175 6.84 -6.49 7.02
CA PRO A 175 7.88 -5.59 7.53
C PRO A 175 8.05 -4.29 6.73
N LYS A 176 8.57 -3.24 7.38
CA LYS A 176 9.04 -2.04 6.66
C LYS A 176 10.15 -2.41 5.68
N GLY A 177 10.17 -1.79 4.50
CA GLY A 177 11.14 -2.09 3.45
C GLY A 177 10.83 -3.37 2.66
N SER A 178 9.61 -3.90 2.77
CA SER A 178 9.23 -5.15 2.08
C SER A 178 8.02 -5.03 1.17
N ILE A 179 8.00 -5.83 0.11
CA ILE A 179 6.87 -6.06 -0.79
C ILE A 179 6.48 -7.54 -0.65
N VAL A 180 5.29 -7.81 -0.13
CA VAL A 180 4.76 -9.18 0.00
C VAL A 180 3.63 -9.37 -1.00
N VAL A 181 3.74 -10.41 -1.81
CA VAL A 181 2.78 -10.71 -2.88
C VAL A 181 2.25 -12.11 -2.71
N PHE A 182 0.93 -12.22 -2.67
CA PHE A 182 0.20 -13.48 -2.66
C PHE A 182 -0.42 -13.72 -4.03
N ALA A 183 -0.31 -14.94 -4.54
CA ALA A 183 -0.89 -15.33 -5.84
C ALA A 183 -2.41 -15.19 -5.92
N THR A 184 -3.12 -15.11 -4.78
CA THR A 184 -4.57 -14.98 -4.71
C THR A 184 -5.01 -14.29 -3.41
N GLN A 185 -6.28 -13.89 -3.34
CA GLN A 185 -6.88 -13.26 -2.18
C GLN A 185 -7.00 -14.22 -0.98
N PRO A 186 -7.24 -13.68 0.23
CA PRO A 186 -7.63 -14.51 1.35
C PRO A 186 -8.87 -15.36 1.10
N GLY A 187 -8.82 -16.64 1.48
CA GLY A 187 -9.93 -17.59 1.32
C GLY A 187 -10.05 -18.28 -0.03
N THR A 188 -9.24 -17.94 -1.05
CA THR A 188 -9.36 -18.47 -2.42
C THR A 188 -8.12 -19.25 -2.85
N VAL A 189 -8.24 -20.13 -3.85
CA VAL A 189 -7.15 -21.00 -4.34
C VAL A 189 -6.45 -20.33 -5.55
N ALA A 190 -5.15 -20.57 -5.71
CA ALA A 190 -4.42 -20.16 -6.92
C ALA A 190 -4.66 -21.18 -8.04
N SER A 191 -4.92 -20.71 -9.25
CA SER A 191 -5.13 -21.55 -10.42
C SER A 191 -3.81 -22.12 -10.92
N ASP A 192 -3.79 -23.43 -11.17
CA ASP A 192 -2.70 -24.13 -11.88
C ASP A 192 -2.52 -23.61 -13.32
N GLY A 193 -3.48 -22.85 -13.85
CA GLY A 193 -3.45 -22.34 -15.22
C GLY A 193 -3.66 -23.43 -16.27
N THR A 194 -3.59 -23.04 -17.54
CA THR A 194 -3.70 -23.96 -18.70
C THR A 194 -2.35 -24.22 -19.38
N GLY A 195 -1.30 -23.53 -18.92
CA GLY A 195 0.03 -23.56 -19.52
C GLY A 195 1.00 -24.52 -18.83
N THR A 196 2.30 -24.24 -18.99
CA THR A 196 3.36 -25.05 -18.38
C THR A 196 3.74 -24.58 -16.97
N ASN A 197 3.30 -23.41 -16.55
CA ASN A 197 3.49 -22.82 -15.23
C ASN A 197 2.13 -22.52 -14.59
N GLY A 198 2.10 -22.37 -13.26
CA GLY A 198 0.95 -21.80 -12.56
C GLY A 198 0.57 -20.42 -13.11
N LEU A 199 -0.72 -20.06 -13.06
CA LEU A 199 -1.20 -18.82 -13.71
C LEU A 199 -0.45 -17.58 -13.20
N PHE A 200 -0.28 -17.47 -11.88
CA PHE A 200 0.44 -16.36 -11.25
C PHE A 200 1.91 -16.31 -11.69
N THR A 201 2.63 -17.42 -11.59
CA THR A 201 4.01 -17.52 -12.04
C THR A 201 4.18 -17.18 -13.52
N SER A 202 3.28 -17.65 -14.38
CA SER A 202 3.35 -17.34 -15.81
C SER A 202 3.34 -15.84 -16.09
N LYS A 203 2.53 -15.07 -15.34
CA LYS A 203 2.45 -13.61 -15.48
C LYS A 203 3.65 -12.92 -14.87
N LEU A 204 4.17 -13.40 -13.74
CA LEU A 204 5.43 -12.89 -13.18
C LEU A 204 6.58 -13.05 -14.18
N LEU A 205 6.76 -14.25 -14.74
CA LEU A 205 7.84 -14.53 -15.72
C LEU A 205 7.73 -13.66 -16.97
N LYS A 206 6.51 -13.39 -17.45
CA LYS A 206 6.24 -12.45 -18.54
C LYS A 206 6.76 -11.05 -18.20
N TYR A 207 6.34 -10.50 -17.06
CA TYR A 207 6.58 -9.09 -16.74
C TYR A 207 7.96 -8.81 -16.12
N ILE A 208 8.63 -9.78 -15.49
CA ILE A 208 10.04 -9.67 -15.05
C ILE A 208 10.98 -9.37 -16.23
N ASN A 209 10.63 -9.85 -17.43
CA ASN A 209 11.40 -9.64 -18.65
C ASN A 209 11.05 -8.34 -19.38
N GLU A 210 9.99 -7.63 -18.97
CA GLU A 210 9.62 -6.37 -19.59
C GLU A 210 10.63 -5.27 -19.23
N PRO A 211 11.28 -4.63 -20.21
CA PRO A 211 12.28 -3.61 -19.96
C PRO A 211 11.64 -2.36 -19.35
N ASN A 212 12.36 -1.74 -18.40
CA ASN A 212 12.00 -0.47 -17.76
C ASN A 212 10.62 -0.51 -17.07
N LEU A 213 10.16 -1.68 -16.66
CA LEU A 213 8.93 -1.84 -15.89
C LEU A 213 9.26 -1.87 -14.39
N ASN A 214 8.81 -0.83 -13.67
CA ASN A 214 8.97 -0.75 -12.22
C ASN A 214 8.16 -1.87 -11.56
N ILE A 215 8.66 -2.43 -10.45
CA ILE A 215 8.01 -3.55 -9.77
C ILE A 215 6.56 -3.27 -9.36
N SER A 216 6.20 -2.07 -8.94
CA SER A 216 4.81 -1.74 -8.56
C SER A 216 3.88 -1.80 -9.79
N ASP A 217 4.33 -1.29 -10.94
CA ASP A 217 3.60 -1.39 -12.21
C ASP A 217 3.57 -2.83 -12.74
N MET A 218 4.68 -3.56 -12.57
CA MET A 218 4.79 -4.99 -12.89
C MET A 218 3.75 -5.80 -12.13
N LEU A 219 3.66 -5.60 -10.82
CA LEU A 219 2.70 -6.31 -9.97
C LEU A 219 1.25 -5.91 -10.27
N ARG A 220 0.99 -4.65 -10.64
CA ARG A 220 -0.33 -4.21 -11.11
C ARG A 220 -0.74 -4.94 -12.40
N LYS A 221 0.18 -5.06 -13.35
CA LYS A 221 -0.02 -5.81 -14.61
C LYS A 221 -0.23 -7.31 -14.35
N VAL A 222 0.56 -7.92 -13.46
CA VAL A 222 0.38 -9.31 -13.03
C VAL A 222 -1.01 -9.50 -12.43
N LYS A 223 -1.42 -8.64 -11.50
CA LYS A 223 -2.72 -8.72 -10.83
C LYS A 223 -3.88 -8.68 -11.82
N ARG A 224 -3.84 -7.75 -12.78
CA ARG A 224 -4.84 -7.64 -13.85
C ARG A 224 -4.87 -8.88 -14.73
N ASP A 225 -3.73 -9.30 -15.30
CA ASP A 225 -3.69 -10.42 -16.24
C ASP A 225 -4.11 -11.75 -15.56
N VAL A 226 -3.78 -11.95 -14.28
CA VAL A 226 -4.25 -13.12 -13.51
C VAL A 226 -5.75 -13.06 -13.28
N ASN A 227 -6.29 -11.89 -12.92
CA ASN A 227 -7.73 -11.70 -12.74
C ASN A 227 -8.48 -11.99 -14.04
N ASP A 228 -8.02 -11.44 -15.16
CA ASP A 228 -8.71 -11.53 -16.44
C ASP A 228 -8.69 -12.98 -16.98
N GLU A 229 -7.53 -13.64 -16.96
CA GLU A 229 -7.41 -15.02 -17.45
C GLU A 229 -8.07 -16.05 -16.52
N SER A 230 -8.20 -15.72 -15.23
CA SER A 230 -8.98 -16.53 -14.29
C SER A 230 -10.47 -16.22 -14.30
N GLU A 231 -10.94 -15.26 -15.12
CA GLU A 231 -12.32 -14.77 -15.15
C GLU A 231 -12.80 -14.29 -13.76
N GLY A 232 -11.91 -13.62 -13.02
CA GLY A 232 -12.15 -13.10 -11.68
C GLY A 232 -12.05 -14.12 -10.55
N ARG A 233 -11.70 -15.39 -10.84
CA ARG A 233 -11.56 -16.45 -9.81
C ARG A 233 -10.29 -16.32 -8.97
N GLN A 234 -9.26 -15.66 -9.49
CA GLN A 234 -7.98 -15.46 -8.80
C GLN A 234 -7.57 -14.01 -8.89
N LEU A 235 -7.39 -13.36 -7.74
CA LEU A 235 -6.96 -11.97 -7.66
C LEU A 235 -5.73 -11.86 -6.76
N PRO A 236 -4.52 -11.63 -7.30
CA PRO A 236 -3.32 -11.45 -6.49
C PRO A 236 -3.45 -10.30 -5.48
N SER A 237 -2.88 -10.49 -4.30
CA SER A 237 -2.83 -9.48 -3.23
C SER A 237 -1.41 -8.97 -3.06
N VAL A 238 -1.23 -7.66 -2.92
CA VAL A 238 0.08 -7.01 -2.75
C VAL A 238 0.02 -6.19 -1.46
N VAL A 239 1.01 -6.38 -0.59
CA VAL A 239 1.28 -5.52 0.57
C VAL A 239 2.64 -4.88 0.32
N ASP A 240 2.63 -3.59 0.00
CA ASP A 240 3.84 -2.83 -0.33
C ASP A 240 4.14 -1.85 0.81
N ASN A 241 5.14 -2.22 1.61
CA ASN A 241 5.68 -1.41 2.70
C ASN A 241 7.11 -0.95 2.37
N SER A 242 7.49 -0.91 1.09
CA SER A 242 8.81 -0.45 0.67
C SER A 242 9.01 1.04 1.02
N LEU A 243 10.21 1.40 1.47
CA LEU A 243 10.52 2.75 1.97
C LEU A 243 10.99 3.71 0.86
N GLY A 244 10.81 3.32 -0.41
CA GLY A 244 11.25 4.04 -1.60
C GLY A 244 12.34 3.34 -2.40
N GLY A 245 12.54 3.81 -3.63
CA GLY A 245 13.48 3.25 -4.61
C GLY A 245 12.74 2.58 -5.78
N GLU A 246 13.04 3.00 -7.00
CA GLU A 246 12.48 2.34 -8.18
C GLU A 246 13.25 1.05 -8.47
N PHE A 247 12.62 -0.11 -8.23
CA PHE A 247 13.21 -1.40 -8.58
C PHE A 247 12.70 -1.89 -9.93
N TYR A 248 13.66 -2.27 -10.77
CA TYR A 248 13.45 -2.83 -12.09
C TYR A 248 14.21 -4.15 -12.22
N PHE A 249 13.51 -5.18 -12.68
CA PHE A 249 14.17 -6.45 -13.02
C PHE A 249 15.03 -6.34 -14.28
N THR A 250 14.56 -5.56 -15.26
CA THR A 250 15.23 -5.34 -16.54
C THR A 250 15.32 -3.84 -16.82
N GLN A 251 16.52 -3.28 -16.91
CA GLN A 251 16.74 -1.90 -17.35
C GLN A 251 17.52 -1.91 -18.67
N VAL A 252 17.10 -1.08 -19.62
CA VAL A 252 17.86 -0.84 -20.85
C VAL A 252 18.68 0.43 -20.65
N THR A 253 20.00 0.28 -20.52
CA THR A 253 20.91 1.43 -20.45
C THR A 253 21.06 2.03 -21.85
N ASN A 254 20.30 3.07 -22.16
CA ASN A 254 20.61 3.94 -23.29
C ASN A 254 21.76 4.86 -22.87
N ASN A 255 22.94 4.69 -23.45
CA ASN A 255 24.06 5.63 -23.33
C ASN A 255 23.70 6.96 -24.00
N GLN A 256 23.06 7.86 -23.24
CA GLN A 256 23.01 9.30 -23.49
C GLN A 256 23.32 10.02 -22.16
N PRO A 257 24.17 11.06 -22.15
CA PRO A 257 24.59 11.70 -20.92
C PRO A 257 23.41 12.44 -20.26
N GLN A 258 23.04 12.00 -19.06
CA GLN A 258 22.12 12.74 -18.19
C GLN A 258 22.79 14.03 -17.69
N PRO A 259 22.09 15.19 -17.68
CA PRO A 259 22.62 16.41 -17.10
C PRO A 259 22.78 16.26 -15.59
N ASN A 260 24.00 16.46 -15.10
CA ASN A 260 24.35 16.53 -13.68
C ASN A 260 23.52 17.62 -12.97
N THR A 261 22.57 17.25 -12.12
CA THR A 261 22.00 18.16 -11.11
C THR A 261 22.62 17.89 -9.74
N ASN A 262 23.91 18.14 -9.62
CA ASN A 262 24.53 18.44 -8.33
C ASN A 262 24.60 19.97 -8.20
N LYS A 263 23.63 20.56 -7.50
CA LYS A 263 23.76 21.92 -6.96
C LYS A 263 23.63 21.87 -5.44
N PRO A 264 24.65 22.29 -4.68
CA PRO A 264 24.59 22.34 -3.24
C PRO A 264 23.70 23.52 -2.80
N ALA A 265 22.81 23.25 -1.83
CA ALA A 265 22.04 24.27 -1.15
C ALA A 265 22.92 24.96 -0.11
N ASN A 266 23.15 26.27 -0.26
CA ASN A 266 23.51 27.12 0.86
C ASN A 266 23.12 28.58 0.55
N SER A 267 22.17 29.14 1.30
CA SER A 267 22.34 30.45 1.94
C SER A 267 21.18 30.74 2.88
N ASN A 268 21.54 30.92 4.14
CA ASN A 268 20.75 31.49 5.23
C ASN A 268 20.08 32.83 4.86
N SER A 269 18.92 33.08 5.45
CA SER A 269 18.59 34.41 5.97
C SER A 269 17.93 34.30 7.34
N VAL A 270 18.64 34.88 8.30
CA VAL A 270 18.35 35.06 9.71
C VAL A 270 17.15 35.97 9.91
N VAL A 271 16.20 35.61 10.78
CA VAL A 271 15.51 36.55 11.68
C VAL A 271 15.45 35.94 13.07
N LYS A 272 15.79 36.77 14.05
CA LYS A 272 16.06 36.48 15.46
C LYS A 272 14.87 36.85 16.35
N ASP A 273 14.81 36.14 17.48
CA ASP A 273 14.23 36.48 18.79
C ASP A 273 12.68 36.45 18.90
N LYS A 274 12.04 35.87 19.93
CA LYS A 274 12.37 35.76 21.36
C LYS A 274 11.73 34.53 22.05
N GLU A 275 12.44 34.02 23.05
CA GLU A 275 11.95 33.15 24.14
C GLU A 275 10.79 33.78 24.93
N ASN A 276 9.90 32.92 25.46
CA ASN A 276 9.62 32.89 26.89
C ASN A 276 8.96 31.58 27.33
N ASP A 277 9.54 30.99 28.38
CA ASP A 277 9.04 29.90 29.20
C ASP A 277 7.69 30.21 29.87
N ALA A 278 6.84 29.18 30.06
CA ALA A 278 6.57 28.62 31.39
C ALA A 278 5.23 27.83 31.49
N LYS A 279 5.37 26.61 32.04
CA LYS A 279 4.51 25.94 33.04
C LYS A 279 3.14 25.34 32.65
N LYS A 280 3.18 24.01 32.52
CA LYS A 280 2.35 22.97 33.17
C LYS A 280 1.34 23.47 34.23
N THR A 281 0.04 23.18 34.06
CA THR A 281 -0.92 22.89 35.15
C THR A 281 -2.10 22.07 34.62
N LEU A 282 -2.38 20.93 35.27
CA LEU A 282 -3.60 20.12 35.15
C LEU A 282 -4.76 20.82 35.86
N VAL A 283 -5.96 20.97 35.26
CA VAL A 283 -7.25 20.93 35.97
C VAL A 283 -8.43 20.57 35.03
N SER A 284 -9.15 19.52 35.45
CA SER A 284 -10.55 19.10 35.33
C SER A 284 -11.51 19.48 34.18
N LYS A 285 -12.35 18.46 33.88
CA LYS A 285 -13.58 18.44 33.09
C LYS A 285 -14.57 19.56 33.49
N LYS A 286 -15.17 20.23 32.50
CA LYS A 286 -16.48 20.87 32.63
C LYS A 286 -17.24 20.88 31.29
N GLU A 287 -18.53 20.57 31.38
CA GLU A 287 -19.52 20.41 30.32
C GLU A 287 -19.63 21.64 29.40
N ILE A 288 -19.85 21.40 28.09
CA ILE A 288 -20.08 22.43 27.08
C ILE A 288 -21.59 22.48 26.79
N ASN A 289 -22.22 23.64 27.03
CA ASN A 289 -23.50 24.00 26.41
C ASN A 289 -23.23 24.70 25.06
N PRO A 290 -24.06 24.49 24.02
CA PRO A 290 -23.82 25.00 22.68
C PRO A 290 -24.13 26.50 22.55
N VAL A 291 -23.26 27.22 21.83
CA VAL A 291 -23.47 28.62 21.40
C VAL A 291 -24.15 28.61 20.03
N PRO A 292 -25.23 29.40 19.80
CA PRO A 292 -25.99 29.37 18.55
C PRO A 292 -25.30 30.17 17.43
N GLU A 293 -25.23 29.56 16.25
CA GLU A 293 -24.60 30.07 15.03
C GLU A 293 -25.62 30.86 14.18
N ASN A 294 -25.28 32.07 13.73
CA ASN A 294 -26.08 32.80 12.75
C ASN A 294 -25.23 33.06 11.49
N LYS A 295 -25.31 32.17 10.50
CA LYS A 295 -24.83 32.37 9.11
C LYS A 295 -25.74 31.60 8.15
N ALA A 296 -25.97 32.18 6.97
CA ALA A 296 -26.77 31.58 5.89
C ALA A 296 -26.39 30.10 5.65
N PRO A 297 -27.36 29.23 5.33
CA PRO A 297 -27.10 27.80 5.26
C PRO A 297 -26.14 27.46 4.12
N LEU A 298 -25.02 26.84 4.49
CA LEU A 298 -23.96 26.38 3.59
C LEU A 298 -24.46 25.15 2.81
N ASP A 299 -24.40 25.17 1.48
CA ASP A 299 -24.74 24.03 0.63
C ASP A 299 -23.48 23.23 0.26
N TYR A 300 -23.38 22.04 0.82
CA TYR A 300 -22.29 21.08 0.55
C TYR A 300 -22.70 20.04 -0.51
N GLY A 301 -23.76 20.33 -1.26
CA GLY A 301 -24.37 19.46 -2.26
C GLY A 301 -25.55 18.62 -1.75
N TYR A 302 -26.13 18.99 -0.60
CA TYR A 302 -27.31 18.32 -0.03
C TYR A 302 -28.46 19.29 0.27
N GLY A 303 -28.31 20.58 -0.06
CA GLY A 303 -29.26 21.63 0.31
C GLY A 303 -28.98 22.26 1.68
N THR A 304 -29.76 23.29 2.00
CA THR A 304 -29.55 24.21 3.12
C THR A 304 -29.87 23.65 4.52
N ALA A 305 -30.33 22.41 4.61
CA ALA A 305 -30.89 21.84 5.84
C ALA A 305 -30.00 20.76 6.50
N ASP A 306 -28.86 20.39 5.92
CA ASP A 306 -28.41 18.99 6.07
C ASP A 306 -26.91 18.74 6.31
N ALA A 307 -26.13 19.76 6.65
CA ALA A 307 -24.72 19.59 6.99
C ALA A 307 -24.51 19.41 8.49
N ALA A 308 -24.57 18.16 8.95
CA ALA A 308 -24.07 17.82 10.26
C ALA A 308 -22.55 18.07 10.29
N VAL A 309 -22.09 18.80 11.30
CA VAL A 309 -20.67 19.01 11.60
C VAL A 309 -20.31 18.25 12.88
N VAL A 310 -19.05 17.87 13.01
CA VAL A 310 -18.54 17.20 14.20
C VAL A 310 -17.20 17.79 14.62
N THR A 311 -17.04 17.98 15.92
CA THR A 311 -15.77 18.46 16.49
C THR A 311 -14.94 17.26 16.92
N ILE A 312 -13.74 17.12 16.35
CA ILE A 312 -12.76 16.10 16.71
C ILE A 312 -11.46 16.81 17.05
N GLY A 313 -11.05 16.73 18.30
CA GLY A 313 -9.93 17.51 18.82
C GLY A 313 -10.25 19.01 18.74
N ASN A 314 -9.39 19.77 18.08
CA ASN A 314 -9.57 21.21 17.83
C ASN A 314 -10.11 21.54 16.43
N LYS A 315 -10.49 20.52 15.63
CA LYS A 315 -10.99 20.70 14.26
C LYS A 315 -12.49 20.44 14.18
N ILE A 316 -13.17 21.21 13.32
CA ILE A 316 -14.58 21.02 13.00
C ILE A 316 -14.67 20.43 11.59
N TRP A 317 -15.25 19.24 11.49
CA TRP A 317 -15.36 18.46 10.26
C TRP A 317 -16.78 18.46 9.74
N ILE A 318 -16.95 18.36 8.42
CA ILE A 318 -18.24 17.98 7.83
C ILE A 318 -18.43 16.47 7.99
N ALA A 319 -19.59 16.05 8.51
CA ALA A 319 -19.94 14.65 8.76
C ALA A 319 -20.44 13.89 7.50
N LYS A 320 -20.63 14.57 6.37
CA LYS A 320 -20.93 13.97 5.05
C LYS A 320 -19.81 14.26 4.05
N ASN A 321 -19.65 13.35 3.08
CA ASN A 321 -18.76 13.58 1.94
C ASN A 321 -19.33 14.70 1.06
N LEU A 322 -18.45 15.52 0.47
CA LEU A 322 -18.84 16.63 -0.40
C LEU A 322 -19.61 16.14 -1.63
N ASN A 323 -20.66 16.86 -2.02
CA ASN A 323 -21.54 16.50 -3.12
C ASN A 323 -21.84 17.68 -4.06
N VAL A 324 -20.95 18.66 -4.17
CA VAL A 324 -21.09 19.84 -5.04
C VAL A 324 -20.84 19.49 -6.52
N SER A 325 -21.49 20.19 -7.45
CA SER A 325 -21.24 20.07 -8.90
C SER A 325 -20.67 21.36 -9.48
N ARG A 326 -20.34 22.33 -8.62
CA ARG A 326 -19.80 23.63 -8.96
C ARG A 326 -18.64 23.95 -8.03
N PHE A 327 -17.65 24.66 -8.57
CA PHE A 327 -16.62 25.30 -7.77
C PHE A 327 -17.20 26.47 -6.98
N SER A 328 -16.42 26.98 -6.03
CA SER A 328 -16.82 28.08 -5.13
C SER A 328 -17.06 29.40 -5.84
N ASN A 329 -16.52 29.57 -7.06
CA ASN A 329 -16.84 30.70 -7.94
C ASN A 329 -18.14 30.52 -8.75
N GLY A 330 -18.82 29.36 -8.65
CA GLY A 330 -20.05 29.04 -9.36
C GLY A 330 -19.86 28.28 -10.68
N ASP A 331 -18.64 28.13 -11.18
CA ASP A 331 -18.38 27.38 -12.41
C ASP A 331 -18.74 25.91 -12.27
N ALA A 332 -19.32 25.33 -13.32
CA ALA A 332 -19.65 23.91 -13.32
C ALA A 332 -18.39 23.04 -13.38
N ILE A 333 -18.40 21.97 -12.58
CA ILE A 333 -17.42 20.88 -12.69
C ILE A 333 -18.01 19.84 -13.66
N PRO A 334 -17.30 19.46 -14.73
CA PRO A 334 -17.77 18.43 -15.66
C PRO A 334 -18.11 17.11 -14.95
N GLU A 335 -19.30 16.57 -15.22
CA GLU A 335 -19.67 15.21 -14.83
C GLU A 335 -19.16 14.23 -15.89
N ALA A 336 -18.38 13.23 -15.49
CA ALA A 336 -17.92 12.17 -16.37
C ALA A 336 -18.76 10.91 -16.13
N LYS A 337 -19.66 10.61 -17.07
CA LYS A 337 -20.66 9.54 -17.00
C LYS A 337 -20.14 8.21 -17.51
N THR A 338 -19.19 8.22 -18.46
CA THR A 338 -18.59 7.00 -19.02
C THR A 338 -17.13 6.83 -18.59
N PRO A 339 -16.57 5.61 -18.65
CA PRO A 339 -15.13 5.38 -18.42
C PRO A 339 -14.24 6.23 -19.32
N GLU A 340 -14.60 6.38 -20.60
CA GLU A 340 -13.85 7.15 -21.59
C GLU A 340 -13.83 8.64 -21.27
N GLU A 341 -14.96 9.20 -20.84
CA GLU A 341 -15.04 10.60 -20.38
C GLU A 341 -14.16 10.84 -19.15
N TRP A 342 -14.12 9.88 -18.22
CA TRP A 342 -13.29 9.97 -17.01
C TRP A 342 -11.80 9.88 -17.33
N GLN A 343 -11.41 8.89 -18.13
CA GLN A 343 -10.04 8.71 -18.58
C GLN A 343 -9.56 9.95 -19.36
N LYS A 344 -10.38 10.48 -20.27
CA LYS A 344 -10.08 11.70 -21.03
C LYS A 344 -9.87 12.91 -20.11
N ALA A 345 -10.72 13.08 -19.10
CA ALA A 345 -10.56 14.15 -18.12
C ALA A 345 -9.23 14.00 -17.35
N SER A 346 -8.89 12.77 -16.93
CA SER A 346 -7.61 12.48 -16.29
C SER A 346 -6.41 12.79 -17.20
N ASP A 347 -6.41 12.30 -18.43
CA ASP A 347 -5.30 12.50 -19.39
C ASP A 347 -5.10 13.98 -19.72
N SER A 348 -6.21 14.72 -19.80
CA SER A 348 -6.20 16.16 -20.08
C SER A 348 -6.02 17.01 -18.81
N LYS A 349 -5.82 16.39 -17.65
CA LYS A 349 -5.70 17.02 -16.33
C LYS A 349 -6.86 17.99 -16.02
N GLN A 350 -8.06 17.64 -16.48
CA GLN A 350 -9.27 18.44 -16.30
C GLN A 350 -10.05 17.97 -15.07
N PRO A 351 -10.69 18.89 -14.34
CA PRO A 351 -11.50 18.52 -13.20
C PRO A 351 -12.73 17.72 -13.65
N ALA A 352 -13.06 16.67 -12.92
CA ALA A 352 -14.24 15.87 -13.16
C ALA A 352 -14.81 15.28 -11.88
N TRP A 353 -16.11 15.02 -11.89
CA TRP A 353 -16.80 14.26 -10.84
C TRP A 353 -17.74 13.21 -11.41
N CYS A 354 -18.10 12.22 -10.61
CA CYS A 354 -19.16 11.26 -10.92
C CYS A 354 -19.80 10.71 -9.64
N TYR A 355 -20.96 10.08 -9.79
CA TYR A 355 -21.49 9.16 -8.79
C TYR A 355 -20.92 7.76 -8.99
N TYR A 356 -20.86 6.97 -7.92
CA TYR A 356 -20.44 5.58 -8.03
C TYR A 356 -21.36 4.82 -9.01
N LYS A 357 -20.79 4.36 -10.14
CA LYS A 357 -21.53 3.77 -11.27
C LYS A 357 -22.67 4.65 -11.82
N GLY A 358 -22.55 5.97 -11.72
CA GLY A 358 -23.59 6.92 -12.17
C GLY A 358 -24.88 6.91 -11.34
N ASP A 359 -24.90 6.21 -10.19
CA ASP A 359 -26.09 6.02 -9.39
C ASP A 359 -26.34 7.21 -8.45
N THR A 360 -27.32 8.04 -8.80
CA THR A 360 -27.69 9.24 -8.02
C THR A 360 -28.22 8.91 -6.63
N THR A 361 -28.74 7.69 -6.40
CA THR A 361 -29.19 7.27 -5.07
C THR A 361 -28.00 7.03 -4.14
N LYS A 362 -26.90 6.47 -4.66
CA LYS A 362 -25.63 6.36 -3.94
C LYS A 362 -25.05 7.74 -3.67
N GLY A 363 -25.21 8.69 -4.60
CA GLY A 363 -24.79 10.08 -4.42
C GLY A 363 -25.32 10.74 -3.15
N LYS A 364 -26.58 10.46 -2.78
CA LYS A 364 -27.20 11.00 -1.55
C LYS A 364 -26.59 10.46 -0.26
N ILE A 365 -25.96 9.28 -0.31
CA ILE A 365 -25.45 8.57 0.87
C ILE A 365 -23.92 8.67 0.97
N TYR A 366 -23.23 8.50 -0.16
CA TYR A 366 -21.78 8.37 -0.23
C TYR A 366 -21.09 9.62 -0.81
N GLY A 367 -21.85 10.58 -1.34
CA GLY A 367 -21.32 11.76 -2.02
C GLY A 367 -20.78 11.46 -3.42
N LYS A 368 -20.08 12.43 -3.99
CA LYS A 368 -19.42 12.33 -5.29
C LYS A 368 -17.99 11.82 -5.16
N LEU A 369 -17.53 11.17 -6.22
CA LEU A 369 -16.12 10.92 -6.47
C LEU A 369 -15.58 12.04 -7.37
N TYR A 370 -14.49 12.67 -6.95
CA TYR A 370 -13.78 13.71 -7.69
C TYR A 370 -12.41 13.20 -8.09
N ASN A 371 -11.92 13.61 -9.26
CA ASN A 371 -10.49 13.51 -9.52
C ASN A 371 -9.73 14.60 -8.76
N TRP A 372 -8.44 14.40 -8.56
CA TRP A 372 -7.65 15.35 -7.80
C TRP A 372 -7.52 16.70 -8.49
N TYR A 373 -7.64 16.75 -9.83
CA TYR A 373 -7.68 18.00 -10.58
C TYR A 373 -8.87 18.91 -10.19
N ALA A 374 -10.01 18.34 -9.80
CA ALA A 374 -11.11 19.11 -9.20
C ALA A 374 -10.79 19.56 -7.77
N VAL A 375 -10.04 18.76 -7.02
CA VAL A 375 -9.63 19.07 -5.63
C VAL A 375 -8.65 20.24 -5.59
N SER A 376 -7.67 20.26 -6.49
CA SER A 376 -6.61 21.26 -6.56
C SER A 376 -6.95 22.47 -7.43
N ASP A 377 -8.17 22.56 -7.97
CA ASP A 377 -8.55 23.64 -8.88
C ASP A 377 -8.56 24.99 -8.15
N ALA A 378 -7.95 26.01 -8.76
CA ALA A 378 -7.84 27.35 -8.17
C ALA A 378 -9.20 28.02 -7.92
N ARG A 379 -10.27 27.56 -8.57
CA ARG A 379 -11.64 28.04 -8.34
C ARG A 379 -12.22 27.57 -7.00
N GLY A 380 -11.58 26.60 -6.36
CA GLY A 380 -11.91 26.09 -5.03
C GLY A 380 -13.06 25.10 -5.04
N LEU A 381 -12.83 23.89 -4.52
CA LEU A 381 -13.86 22.85 -4.41
C LEU A 381 -14.69 22.97 -3.12
N ALA A 382 -14.06 23.38 -2.02
CA ALA A 382 -14.69 23.46 -0.71
C ALA A 382 -15.51 24.75 -0.55
N PRO A 383 -16.68 24.71 0.12
CA PRO A 383 -17.48 25.90 0.38
C PRO A 383 -16.74 26.95 1.21
N LYS A 384 -17.15 28.21 1.07
CA LYS A 384 -16.51 29.34 1.77
C LYS A 384 -16.44 29.11 3.29
N GLY A 385 -15.25 29.31 3.87
CA GLY A 385 -14.97 29.07 5.29
C GLY A 385 -14.61 27.61 5.62
N TRP A 386 -14.38 26.80 4.60
CA TRP A 386 -13.94 25.41 4.68
C TRP A 386 -12.86 25.16 3.64
N HIS A 387 -11.95 24.25 3.94
CA HIS A 387 -10.98 23.70 3.00
C HIS A 387 -11.20 22.20 2.81
N VAL A 388 -10.82 21.68 1.64
CA VAL A 388 -10.62 20.24 1.45
C VAL A 388 -9.58 19.80 2.48
N THR A 389 -9.83 18.68 3.16
CA THR A 389 -8.89 18.13 4.14
C THR A 389 -7.46 18.07 3.59
N GLN A 390 -6.51 18.46 4.43
CA GLN A 390 -5.08 18.29 4.20
C GLN A 390 -4.58 17.05 4.94
N ASP A 391 -3.35 16.64 4.63
CA ASP A 391 -2.67 15.54 5.31
C ASP A 391 -2.56 15.79 6.83
N GLU A 392 -2.31 17.05 7.19
CA GLU A 392 -2.24 17.51 8.58
C GLU A 392 -3.58 17.37 9.32
N ASP A 393 -4.72 17.58 8.65
CA ASP A 393 -6.03 17.41 9.27
C ASP A 393 -6.31 15.96 9.61
N TRP A 394 -6.03 15.06 8.67
CA TRP A 394 -6.20 13.62 8.89
C TRP A 394 -5.23 13.08 9.93
N LYS A 395 -3.96 13.51 9.94
CA LYS A 395 -3.01 13.16 11.00
C LYS A 395 -3.52 13.60 12.38
N ALA A 396 -3.99 14.84 12.51
CA ALA A 396 -4.54 15.34 13.76
C ALA A 396 -5.79 14.55 14.21
N LEU A 397 -6.63 14.11 13.27
CA LEU A 397 -7.77 13.24 13.55
C LEU A 397 -7.31 11.88 14.08
N VAL A 398 -6.34 11.23 13.43
CA VAL A 398 -5.86 9.90 13.84
C VAL A 398 -5.20 10.00 15.21
N GLU A 399 -4.34 10.99 15.44
CA GLU A 399 -3.69 11.24 16.73
C GLU A 399 -4.72 11.46 17.86
N THR A 400 -5.79 12.21 17.57
CA THR A 400 -6.86 12.47 18.55
C THR A 400 -7.64 11.20 18.90
N LEU A 401 -7.91 10.35 17.90
CA LEU A 401 -8.78 9.17 18.07
C LEU A 401 -8.00 7.91 18.49
N GLY A 402 -6.68 7.90 18.30
CA GLY A 402 -5.77 6.78 18.55
C GLY A 402 -5.51 5.96 17.29
N ASP A 403 -4.23 5.86 16.91
CA ASP A 403 -3.76 5.26 15.66
C ASP A 403 -4.27 3.84 15.40
N ASP A 404 -4.43 3.04 16.45
CA ASP A 404 -4.82 1.62 16.41
C ASP A 404 -6.34 1.35 16.37
N LYS A 405 -7.15 2.42 16.45
CA LYS A 405 -8.62 2.30 16.53
C LYS A 405 -9.38 3.40 15.81
N ALA A 406 -8.70 4.42 15.28
CA ALA A 406 -9.33 5.58 14.65
C ALA A 406 -10.37 5.14 13.60
N GLY A 407 -10.03 4.14 12.78
CA GLY A 407 -10.90 3.56 11.75
C GLY A 407 -12.20 3.01 12.32
N MET A 408 -12.17 2.27 13.43
CA MET A 408 -13.39 1.78 14.08
C MET A 408 -14.32 2.91 14.53
N THR A 409 -13.75 4.03 14.98
CA THR A 409 -14.51 5.16 15.54
C THR A 409 -15.09 6.10 14.48
N VAL A 410 -14.45 6.19 13.30
CA VAL A 410 -14.95 7.04 12.19
C VAL A 410 -15.93 6.33 11.28
N LYS A 411 -15.80 5.01 11.12
CA LYS A 411 -16.70 4.20 10.30
C LYS A 411 -18.14 4.31 10.80
N SER A 412 -19.07 4.44 9.87
CA SER A 412 -20.50 4.28 10.13
C SER A 412 -20.84 2.90 10.71
N ASN A 413 -21.99 2.84 11.39
CA ASN A 413 -22.52 1.63 12.02
C ASN A 413 -23.09 0.61 11.01
N ASP A 414 -23.08 0.96 9.72
CA ASP A 414 -23.66 0.21 8.62
C ASP A 414 -22.87 0.41 7.32
N GLY A 415 -23.08 -0.50 6.36
CA GLY A 415 -22.58 -0.41 4.99
C GLY A 415 -21.17 -0.93 4.76
N TRP A 416 -20.40 -1.24 5.81
CA TRP A 416 -19.06 -1.82 5.73
C TRP A 416 -19.10 -3.35 5.82
N LEU A 417 -18.05 -4.00 5.32
CA LEU A 417 -17.81 -5.42 5.56
C LEU A 417 -17.70 -5.72 7.06
N ALA A 418 -16.98 -4.87 7.81
CA ALA A 418 -17.02 -4.80 9.26
C ALA A 418 -17.29 -3.36 9.68
N ASN A 419 -18.47 -3.13 10.28
CA ASN A 419 -18.95 -1.81 10.67
C ASN A 419 -18.11 -1.21 11.80
N GLY A 420 -18.06 0.12 11.81
CA GLY A 420 -17.58 0.86 12.97
C GLY A 420 -18.63 0.97 14.05
N ASN A 421 -18.26 1.65 15.12
CA ASN A 421 -19.19 2.09 16.16
C ASN A 421 -19.55 3.58 16.03
N ASN A 422 -18.97 4.27 15.04
CA ASN A 422 -19.16 5.69 14.77
C ASN A 422 -19.03 6.60 16.00
N SER A 423 -18.24 6.20 17.00
CA SER A 423 -18.15 6.94 18.27
C SER A 423 -17.54 8.33 18.11
N SER A 424 -16.84 8.60 17.00
CA SER A 424 -16.32 9.93 16.65
C SER A 424 -17.38 10.86 16.06
N GLY A 425 -18.50 10.33 15.55
CA GLY A 425 -19.52 11.08 14.81
C GLY A 425 -19.17 11.46 13.37
N LEU A 426 -17.94 11.22 12.89
CA LEU A 426 -17.54 11.60 11.51
C LEU A 426 -18.32 10.85 10.43
N THR A 427 -18.81 9.65 10.74
CA THR A 427 -19.69 8.86 9.88
C THR A 427 -19.13 8.66 8.47
N VAL A 428 -17.90 8.15 8.37
CA VAL A 428 -17.33 7.79 7.06
C VAL A 428 -17.96 6.51 6.54
N ARG A 429 -18.16 6.43 5.21
CA ARG A 429 -18.87 5.34 4.53
C ARG A 429 -18.01 4.73 3.41
N PRO A 430 -18.14 3.43 3.10
CA PRO A 430 -17.32 2.75 2.11
C PRO A 430 -17.83 3.01 0.69
N GLY A 431 -17.60 4.24 0.21
CA GLY A 431 -18.04 4.70 -1.11
C GLY A 431 -17.26 4.09 -2.29
N GLY A 432 -16.20 3.33 -2.02
CA GLY A 432 -15.31 2.80 -3.04
C GLY A 432 -14.51 3.89 -3.76
N LEU A 433 -14.00 3.54 -4.93
CA LEU A 433 -13.22 4.45 -5.79
C LEU A 433 -13.57 4.29 -7.27
N ARG A 434 -13.03 5.20 -8.07
CA ARG A 434 -12.93 5.07 -9.53
C ARG A 434 -11.47 5.08 -9.98
N TYR A 435 -11.07 4.11 -10.78
CA TYR A 435 -9.72 4.06 -11.37
C TYR A 435 -9.56 5.11 -12.47
N VAL A 436 -8.31 5.42 -12.85
CA VAL A 436 -8.00 6.34 -13.97
C VAL A 436 -8.70 5.92 -15.27
N VAL A 437 -8.73 4.61 -15.54
CA VAL A 437 -9.41 3.98 -16.70
C VAL A 437 -10.94 3.93 -16.56
N GLY A 438 -11.48 4.51 -15.49
CA GLY A 438 -12.91 4.75 -15.34
C GLY A 438 -13.71 3.61 -14.69
N GLU A 439 -13.09 2.46 -14.43
CA GLU A 439 -13.69 1.35 -13.68
C GLU A 439 -13.91 1.70 -12.20
N PHE A 440 -14.93 1.10 -11.58
CA PHE A 440 -15.26 1.31 -10.17
C PHE A 440 -14.90 0.10 -9.32
N ALA A 441 -14.40 0.31 -8.10
CA ALA A 441 -14.04 -0.75 -7.16
C ALA A 441 -14.44 -0.44 -5.72
N ASP A 442 -14.36 -1.46 -4.87
CA ASP A 442 -14.38 -1.39 -3.39
C ASP A 442 -15.61 -0.79 -2.70
N PHE A 443 -16.71 -0.58 -3.42
CA PHE A 443 -17.96 -0.16 -2.80
C PHE A 443 -18.46 -1.18 -1.77
N GLY A 444 -18.88 -0.68 -0.60
CA GLY A 444 -19.26 -1.51 0.53
C GLY A 444 -18.07 -2.15 1.29
N LYS A 445 -16.84 -1.98 0.77
CA LYS A 445 -15.63 -2.56 1.35
C LYS A 445 -14.72 -1.50 1.94
N ASN A 446 -14.29 -0.54 1.14
CA ASN A 446 -13.33 0.50 1.53
C ASN A 446 -13.85 1.90 1.18
N GLY A 447 -13.32 2.90 1.86
CA GLY A 447 -13.52 4.30 1.54
C GLY A 447 -12.19 5.01 1.32
N TYR A 448 -12.19 5.97 0.41
CA TYR A 448 -11.02 6.73 -0.01
C TYR A 448 -11.36 8.22 -0.06
N TRP A 449 -10.46 9.05 0.45
CA TRP A 449 -10.61 10.49 0.51
C TRP A 449 -9.37 11.19 -0.01
N TRP A 450 -9.56 12.18 -0.86
CA TRP A 450 -8.46 13.04 -1.27
C TRP A 450 -8.00 13.94 -0.12
N SER A 451 -6.67 14.09 -0.01
CA SER A 451 -6.07 15.26 0.60
C SER A 451 -5.77 16.30 -0.49
N SER A 452 -5.82 17.59 -0.15
CA SER A 452 -5.39 18.64 -1.08
C SER A 452 -3.87 18.75 -1.23
N ASN A 453 -3.08 17.98 -0.47
CA ASN A 453 -1.62 17.98 -0.56
C ASN A 453 -1.18 17.30 -1.87
N ASP A 454 -0.41 18.03 -2.67
CA ASP A 454 0.27 17.48 -3.83
C ASP A 454 1.39 16.52 -3.38
N PHE A 455 1.61 15.44 -4.12
CA PHE A 455 2.73 14.53 -3.87
C PHE A 455 3.79 14.66 -4.95
N ASN A 456 3.41 14.51 -6.23
CA ASN A 456 4.29 14.72 -7.37
C ASN A 456 3.50 15.05 -8.65
N GLU A 457 4.16 15.08 -9.81
CA GLU A 457 3.51 15.43 -11.08
C GLU A 457 2.32 14.51 -11.47
N ARG A 458 2.28 13.27 -10.96
CA ARG A 458 1.27 12.24 -11.28
C ARG A 458 0.34 11.92 -10.12
N GLU A 459 0.79 12.05 -8.89
CA GLU A 459 0.13 11.55 -7.70
C GLU A 459 -0.15 12.64 -6.69
N ALA A 460 -1.19 12.44 -5.90
CA ALA A 460 -1.53 13.27 -4.77
C ALA A 460 -1.82 12.44 -3.53
N MET A 461 -1.75 13.07 -2.36
CA MET A 461 -1.98 12.39 -1.10
C MET A 461 -3.45 12.02 -0.94
N CYS A 462 -3.71 10.85 -0.36
CA CYS A 462 -5.04 10.36 -0.06
C CYS A 462 -5.04 9.61 1.26
N TRP A 463 -6.24 9.45 1.80
CA TRP A 463 -6.50 8.74 3.03
C TRP A 463 -7.54 7.65 2.79
N GLU A 464 -7.38 6.53 3.47
CA GLU A 464 -8.23 5.37 3.30
C GLU A 464 -8.71 4.81 4.63
N VAL A 465 -9.91 4.26 4.60
CA VAL A 465 -10.45 3.45 5.68
C VAL A 465 -10.85 2.11 5.07
N LEU A 466 -10.15 1.06 5.48
CA LEU A 466 -10.37 -0.29 4.95
C LEU A 466 -11.39 -1.03 5.79
N GLY A 467 -12.31 -1.76 5.16
CA GLY A 467 -13.42 -2.42 5.86
C GLY A 467 -12.98 -3.35 6.98
N TYR A 468 -11.88 -4.06 6.80
CA TYR A 468 -11.32 -5.02 7.76
C TYR A 468 -10.28 -4.44 8.72
N SER A 469 -9.83 -3.20 8.51
CA SER A 469 -8.82 -2.55 9.34
C SER A 469 -9.46 -1.69 10.43
N PRO A 470 -8.95 -1.71 11.68
CA PRO A 470 -9.38 -0.76 12.70
C PRO A 470 -8.72 0.63 12.55
N ASN A 471 -7.81 0.79 11.60
CA ASN A 471 -7.00 2.00 11.44
C ASN A 471 -7.51 2.89 10.28
N VAL A 472 -7.06 4.13 10.29
CA VAL A 472 -7.15 5.06 9.15
C VAL A 472 -5.77 5.14 8.51
N GLY A 473 -5.67 4.77 7.23
CA GLY A 473 -4.41 4.74 6.49
C GLY A 473 -4.21 5.98 5.63
N SER A 474 -2.96 6.30 5.32
CA SER A 474 -2.58 7.34 4.36
C SER A 474 -1.72 6.75 3.24
N GLY A 475 -1.72 7.42 2.10
CA GLY A 475 -0.93 7.04 0.94
C GLY A 475 -0.95 8.12 -0.13
N ASN A 476 -0.49 7.76 -1.32
CA ASN A 476 -0.58 8.57 -2.52
C ASN A 476 -1.20 7.74 -3.64
N ASN A 477 -1.89 8.41 -4.56
CA ASN A 477 -2.50 7.76 -5.71
C ASN A 477 -2.52 8.71 -6.90
N TYR A 478 -2.64 8.15 -8.11
CA TYR A 478 -2.70 8.95 -9.33
C TYR A 478 -3.84 9.98 -9.26
N LYS A 479 -3.54 11.22 -9.63
CA LYS A 479 -4.49 12.35 -9.62
C LYS A 479 -5.76 12.11 -10.43
N GLY A 480 -5.74 11.15 -11.35
CA GLY A 480 -6.88 10.70 -12.14
C GLY A 480 -7.87 9.76 -11.44
N PHE A 481 -7.55 9.25 -10.24
CA PHE A 481 -8.49 8.43 -9.48
C PHE A 481 -9.68 9.26 -9.00
N GLY A 482 -10.84 8.63 -8.85
CA GLY A 482 -12.02 9.24 -8.25
C GLY A 482 -12.16 8.83 -6.79
N PHE A 483 -11.95 9.77 -5.87
CA PHE A 483 -12.15 9.58 -4.43
C PHE A 483 -13.15 10.59 -3.87
N ALA A 484 -13.71 10.26 -2.71
CA ALA A 484 -14.55 11.20 -1.99
C ALA A 484 -13.73 12.37 -1.44
N VAL A 485 -14.43 13.42 -1.00
CA VAL A 485 -13.81 14.60 -0.39
C VAL A 485 -14.51 14.90 0.94
N ARG A 486 -13.71 15.21 1.95
CA ARG A 486 -14.16 15.78 3.24
C ARG A 486 -13.58 17.17 3.38
N CYS A 487 -14.23 18.00 4.19
CA CYS A 487 -13.76 19.34 4.46
C CYS A 487 -13.71 19.62 5.97
N VAL A 488 -12.81 20.51 6.34
CA VAL A 488 -12.58 21.01 7.69
C VAL A 488 -12.76 22.53 7.68
N LYS A 489 -13.27 23.08 8.78
CA LYS A 489 -13.50 24.53 8.93
C LYS A 489 -12.15 25.23 9.03
N ASP A 490 -12.03 26.38 8.35
CA ASP A 490 -10.81 27.20 8.32
C ASP A 490 -10.37 27.72 9.70
#